data_AF-A0A1S3QJA0-F1
#
_entry.id   AF-A0A1S3QJA0-F1
#
_cell.length_a   1.000
_cell.length_b   1.000
_cell.length_c   1.000
_cell.angle_alpha   90.00
_cell.angle_beta   90.00
_cell.angle_gamma   90.00
#
_symmetry.space_group_name_H-M   'P 1'
#
loop_
_entity.id
_entity.type
_entity.pdbx_description
1 polymer ?
#
loop_
_entity_poly.entity_id
_entity_poly.type
_entity_poly.pdbx_seq_one_letter_code
_entity_poly.pdbx_strand_id
1 'polypeptide(L)'
;MYPPPDPVLVHILIMDPPPDPVLVHILIMDPPPDPVLVHILIMDPPDPVLVHNLMDPPPDPVLVHILIMDPPPDPVLVHILIMDPPPDPVLVHILIMDPP
;
A
#
# COMPACT_ATOMS: atom_id res chain seq x y z
N MET A 1 10.73 26.53 18.57
CA MET A 1 9.65 25.98 17.72
C MET A 1 10.16 24.66 17.19
N TYR A 2 9.48 23.56 17.50
CA TYR A 2 9.75 22.29 16.83
C TYR A 2 9.24 22.39 15.39
N PRO A 3 9.92 21.78 14.40
CA PRO A 3 9.35 21.67 13.08
C PRO A 3 7.99 20.94 13.17
N PRO A 4 7.03 21.27 12.29
CA PRO A 4 5.85 20.43 12.15
C PRO A 4 6.32 19.00 11.82
N PRO A 5 5.59 17.98 12.27
CA PRO A 5 5.92 16.62 11.89
C PRO A 5 5.83 16.48 10.35
N ASP A 6 6.59 15.52 9.81
CA ASP A 6 6.69 15.30 8.38
C ASP A 6 5.70 14.22 7.95
N PRO A 7 5.19 14.27 6.70
CA PRO A 7 4.32 13.22 6.18
C PRO A 7 5.03 11.85 6.18
N VAL A 8 4.26 10.79 6.40
CA VAL A 8 4.77 9.43 6.28
C VAL A 8 4.66 8.99 4.82
N LEU A 9 5.80 8.63 4.23
CA LEU A 9 5.86 8.08 2.88
C LEU A 9 6.41 6.66 2.92
N VAL A 10 5.60 5.71 2.45
CA VAL A 10 6.01 4.32 2.21
C VAL A 10 6.00 4.07 0.71
N HIS A 11 7.15 3.68 0.16
CA HIS A 11 7.26 3.27 -1.23
C HIS A 11 7.86 1.86 -1.30
N ILE A 12 7.13 0.95 -1.94
CA ILE A 12 7.57 -0.42 -2.16
C ILE A 12 7.60 -0.67 -3.66
N LEU A 13 8.74 -1.16 -4.13
CA LEU A 13 8.97 -1.51 -5.51
C LEU A 13 9.48 -2.96 -5.57
N ILE A 14 8.75 -3.80 -6.29
CA ILE A 14 9.11 -5.19 -6.55
C ILE A 14 9.16 -5.37 -8.07
N MET A 15 10.33 -5.75 -8.58
CA MET A 15 10.57 -6.02 -10.00
C MET A 15 11.16 -7.42 -10.12
N ASP A 16 10.62 -8.25 -11.01
CA ASP A 16 11.12 -9.60 -11.32
C ASP A 16 11.48 -10.42 -10.05
N PRO A 17 10.57 -10.56 -9.07
CA PRO A 17 10.85 -11.34 -7.88
C PRO A 17 11.10 -12.82 -8.22
N PRO A 18 11.80 -13.56 -7.34
CA PRO A 18 11.97 -15.01 -7.48
C PRO A 18 10.61 -15.72 -7.58
N PRO A 19 10.54 -16.95 -8.11
CA PRO A 19 9.28 -17.65 -8.38
C PRO A 19 8.42 -18.00 -7.15
N ASP A 20 8.84 -17.58 -5.96
CA ASP A 20 8.12 -17.78 -4.71
C ASP A 20 7.04 -16.70 -4.51
N PRO A 21 5.94 -17.00 -3.80
CA PRO A 21 4.84 -16.06 -3.60
C PRO A 21 5.30 -14.70 -3.06
N VAL A 22 4.73 -13.62 -3.59
CA VAL A 22 5.01 -12.26 -3.11
C VAL A 22 4.06 -11.91 -1.99
N LEU A 23 4.62 -11.58 -0.82
CA LEU A 23 3.88 -11.05 0.31
C LEU A 23 4.41 -9.68 0.69
N VAL A 24 3.55 -8.67 0.60
CA VAL A 24 3.80 -7.31 1.08
C VAL A 24 2.95 -7.07 2.31
N HIS A 25 3.57 -6.80 3.44
CA HIS A 25 2.88 -6.42 4.68
C HIS A 25 3.36 -5.05 5.13
N ILE A 26 2.41 -4.13 5.27
CA ILE A 26 2.66 -2.78 5.80
C ILE A 26 1.86 -2.64 7.08
N LEU A 27 2.54 -2.18 8.12
CA LEU A 27 1.96 -1.86 9.42
C LEU A 27 2.36 -0.42 9.77
N ILE A 28 1.36 0.45 9.95
CA ILE A 28 1.56 1.84 10.37
C ILE A 28 0.76 2.04 11.66
N MET A 29 1.47 2.22 12.77
CA MET A 29 0.89 2.46 14.10
C MET A 29 1.31 3.84 14.58
N ASP A 30 0.40 4.55 15.23
CA ASP A 30 0.63 5.89 15.78
C ASP A 30 1.30 6.86 14.77
N PRO A 31 0.73 7.07 13.57
CA PRO A 31 1.32 8.02 12.62
C PRO A 31 1.29 9.46 13.18
N PRO A 32 2.19 10.34 12.70
CA PRO A 32 2.10 11.76 12.96
C PRO A 32 0.75 12.32 12.48
N PRO A 33 0.35 13.53 12.94
CA PRO A 33 -0.87 14.15 12.47
C PRO A 33 -0.87 14.55 10.99
N ASP A 34 0.21 14.31 10.25
CA ASP A 34 0.37 14.66 8.84
C ASP A 34 -0.13 13.56 7.89
N PRO A 35 -0.24 13.85 6.58
CA PRO A 35 -0.72 12.89 5.61
C PRO A 35 0.15 11.64 5.54
N VAL A 36 -0.51 10.49 5.32
CA VAL A 36 0.16 9.21 5.06
C VAL A 36 -0.03 8.83 3.61
N LEU A 37 1.08 8.53 2.94
CA LEU A 37 1.09 8.10 1.54
C LEU A 37 1.81 6.75 1.41
N VAL A 38 1.07 5.75 0.95
CA VAL A 38 1.57 4.41 0.66
C VAL A 38 1.50 4.17 -0.84
N HIS A 39 2.62 3.82 -1.45
CA HIS A 39 2.70 3.42 -2.85
C HIS A 39 3.37 2.05 -2.96
N ILE A 40 2.69 1.13 -3.62
CA ILE A 40 3.18 -0.23 -3.88
C ILE A 40 3.13 -0.44 -5.39
N LEU A 41 4.27 -0.75 -5.98
CA LEU A 41 4.40 -1.15 -7.36
C LEU A 41 5.02 -2.54 -7.42
N ILE A 42 4.32 -3.45 -8.10
CA ILE A 42 4.75 -4.82 -8.35
C ILE A 42 4.69 -5.06 -9.86
N MET A 43 5.80 -5.53 -10.43
CA MET A 43 5.92 -5.90 -11.84
C MET A 43 6.32 -7.35 -11.96
N ASP A 44 5.68 -8.07 -12.90
CA ASP A 44 5.95 -9.48 -13.21
C ASP A 44 5.98 -10.39 -11.97
N PRO A 45 5.00 -10.32 -11.04
CA PRO A 45 5.05 -11.15 -9.87
C PRO A 45 4.74 -12.63 -10.18
N PRO A 46 5.25 -13.57 -9.36
CA PRO A 46 4.85 -14.97 -9.36
C PRO A 46 3.50 -15.18 -8.68
N ASP A 47 2.97 -16.38 -8.87
CA ASP A 47 1.77 -16.87 -8.21
C ASP A 47 2.01 -17.31 -6.75
N PRO A 48 1.16 -16.93 -5.78
CA PRO A 48 0.23 -15.79 -5.76
C PRO A 48 0.86 -14.49 -5.21
N VAL A 49 0.10 -13.39 -5.35
CA VAL A 49 0.43 -12.08 -4.76
C VAL A 49 -0.52 -11.73 -3.63
N LEU A 50 0.04 -11.42 -2.46
CA LEU A 50 -0.68 -10.96 -1.28
C LEU A 50 -0.15 -9.59 -0.82
N VAL A 51 -1.04 -8.61 -0.73
CA VAL A 51 -0.75 -7.29 -0.17
C VAL A 51 -1.65 -7.05 1.03
N HIS A 52 -1.06 -6.80 2.19
CA HIS A 52 -1.77 -6.52 3.43
C HIS A 52 -1.30 -5.19 4.02
N ASN A 53 -2.23 -4.25 4.17
CA ASN A 53 -1.99 -2.98 4.83
C ASN A 53 -2.85 -2.91 6.09
N LEU A 54 -2.20 -2.71 7.23
CA LEU A 54 -2.85 -2.46 8.51
C LEU A 54 -2.41 -1.09 9.02
N MET A 55 -3.37 -0.23 9.38
CA MET A 55 -3.06 1.12 9.81
C MET A 55 -4.00 1.65 10.88
N ASP A 56 -3.41 2.31 11.88
CA ASP A 56 -4.07 3.36 12.66
C ASP A 56 -3.92 4.67 11.90
N PRO A 57 -4.99 5.32 11.42
CA PRO A 57 -4.84 6.46 10.53
C PRO A 57 -4.57 7.77 11.29
N PRO A 58 -3.89 8.73 10.65
CA PRO A 58 -3.75 10.08 11.17
C PRO A 58 -5.07 10.86 11.07
N PRO A 59 -5.19 12.03 11.72
CA PRO A 59 -6.26 12.98 11.46
C PRO A 59 -6.29 13.48 10.01
N ASP A 60 -5.12 13.61 9.37
CA ASP A 60 -4.98 14.09 7.99
C ASP A 60 -5.30 13.01 6.93
N PRO A 61 -5.36 13.36 5.63
CA PRO A 61 -5.72 12.42 4.59
C PRO A 61 -4.74 11.25 4.45
N VAL A 62 -5.30 10.10 4.10
CA VAL A 62 -4.53 8.89 3.76
C VAL A 62 -4.69 8.57 2.30
N LEU A 63 -3.57 8.29 1.61
CA LEU A 63 -3.58 7.80 0.24
C LEU A 63 -2.82 6.47 0.13
N VAL A 64 -3.52 5.44 -0.33
CA VAL A 64 -2.93 4.14 -0.68
C VAL A 64 -3.05 3.91 -2.18
N HIS A 65 -1.92 3.75 -2.85
CA HIS A 65 -1.86 3.42 -4.27
C HIS A 65 -1.16 2.07 -4.46
N ILE A 66 -1.84 1.13 -5.11
CA ILE A 66 -1.32 -0.20 -5.40
C ILE A 66 -1.44 -0.40 -6.90
N LEU A 67 -0.29 -0.59 -7.55
CA LEU A 67 -0.18 -0.91 -8.96
C LEU A 67 0.48 -2.28 -9.11
N ILE A 68 -0.19 -3.17 -9.83
CA ILE A 68 0.33 -4.48 -10.19
C ILE A 68 0.26 -4.58 -11.71
N MET A 69 1.42 -4.72 -12.34
CA MET A 69 1.56 -4.91 -13.79
C MET A 69 1.92 -6.37 -14.07
N ASP A 70 1.44 -6.87 -15.21
CA ASP A 70 1.63 -8.25 -15.66
C ASP A 70 1.23 -9.25 -14.56
N PRO A 71 -0.03 -9.17 -14.07
CA PRO A 71 -0.46 -9.95 -12.92
C PRO A 71 -0.44 -11.45 -13.23
N PRO A 72 -0.27 -12.28 -12.19
CA PRO A 72 -0.12 -13.70 -12.39
C PRO A 72 -1.51 -14.34 -12.60
N PRO A 73 -1.60 -15.56 -13.14
CA PRO A 73 -2.89 -16.22 -13.40
C PRO A 73 -3.71 -16.50 -12.13
N ASP A 74 -3.07 -16.73 -10.98
CA ASP A 74 -3.74 -16.92 -9.70
C ASP A 74 -4.22 -15.58 -9.10
N PRO A 75 -5.17 -15.62 -8.13
CA PRO A 75 -5.71 -14.41 -7.54
C PRO A 75 -4.66 -13.54 -6.86
N VAL A 76 -4.70 -12.26 -7.19
CA VAL A 76 -4.08 -11.19 -6.39
C VAL A 76 -5.04 -10.83 -5.25
N LEU A 77 -4.58 -10.93 -4.01
CA LEU A 77 -5.35 -10.47 -2.85
C LEU A 77 -4.74 -9.20 -2.26
N VAL A 78 -5.59 -8.17 -2.16
CA VAL A 78 -5.27 -6.93 -1.46
C VAL A 78 -6.21 -6.79 -0.28
N HIS A 79 -5.65 -6.73 0.92
CA HIS A 79 -6.37 -6.45 2.15
C HIS A 79 -5.89 -5.14 2.74
N ILE A 80 -6.82 -4.24 3.04
CA ILE A 80 -6.55 -2.96 3.67
C ILE A 80 -7.48 -2.86 4.88
N LEU A 81 -6.88 -2.82 6.07
CA LEU A 81 -7.59 -2.62 7.32
C LEU A 81 -7.15 -1.31 7.95
N ILE A 82 -8.14 -0.49 8.27
CA ILE A 82 -7.97 0.79 8.96
C ILE A 82 -8.74 0.68 10.26
N MET A 83 -8.04 0.73 11.39
CA MET A 83 -8.59 0.33 12.69
C MET A 83 -9.70 1.26 13.18
N ASP A 84 -9.61 2.56 12.83
CA ASP A 84 -10.64 3.56 13.10
C ASP A 84 -10.80 4.49 11.89
N PRO A 85 -12.01 4.94 11.52
CA PRO A 85 -12.16 5.89 10.43
C PRO A 85 -11.57 7.27 10.82
N PRO A 86 -10.65 7.84 10.02
CA PRO A 86 -10.13 9.18 10.28
C PRO A 86 -11.17 10.26 9.92
N PRO A 87 -10.99 11.49 10.45
CA PRO A 87 -11.88 12.61 10.12
C PRO A 87 -11.72 13.05 8.66
N ASP A 88 -10.50 13.00 8.11
CA ASP A 88 -10.24 13.25 6.69
C ASP A 88 -10.41 11.98 5.83
N PRO A 89 -10.56 12.14 4.50
CA PRO A 89 -10.76 11.01 3.61
C PRO A 89 -9.57 10.05 3.58
N VAL A 90 -9.90 8.76 3.55
CA VAL A 90 -9.00 7.72 3.08
C VAL A 90 -9.31 7.44 1.62
N LEU A 91 -8.30 7.57 0.78
CA LEU A 91 -8.39 7.23 -0.62
C LEU A 91 -7.53 5.99 -0.90
N VAL A 92 -8.17 5.00 -1.54
CA VAL A 92 -7.53 3.76 -1.96
C VAL A 92 -7.70 3.60 -3.46
N HIS A 93 -6.58 3.51 -4.18
CA HIS A 93 -6.54 3.17 -5.59
C HIS A 93 -5.79 1.86 -5.78
N ILE A 94 -6.47 0.88 -6.37
CA ILE A 94 -5.89 -0.40 -6.74
C ILE A 94 -6.05 -0.53 -8.25
N LEU A 95 -4.93 -0.66 -8.95
CA LEU A 95 -4.88 -0.92 -10.38
C LEU A 95 -4.12 -2.22 -10.61
N ILE A 96 -4.80 -3.18 -11.21
CA ILE A 96 -4.22 -4.44 -11.67
C ILE A 96 -4.43 -4.45 -13.18
N MET A 97 -3.35 -4.49 -13.95
CA MET A 97 -3.42 -4.39 -15.41
C MET A 97 -2.36 -5.25 -16.09
N ASP A 98 -2.76 -5.84 -17.20
CA ASP A 98 -1.88 -6.53 -18.14
C ASP A 98 -1.74 -5.61 -19.38
N PRO A 99 -0.63 -4.86 -19.52
CA PRO A 99 -0.45 -3.92 -20.62
C PRO A 99 -0.43 -4.64 -21.99
N PRO A 100 -0.95 -3.98 -23.06
CA PRO A 100 -1.07 -4.58 -24.40
C PRO A 100 0.26 -4.79 -25.14
#